data_AF-A0A856MJG8-F1
#
_entry.id   AF-A0A856MJG8-F1
#
_cell.length_a   1.000
_cell.length_b   1.000
_cell.length_c   1.000
_cell.angle_alpha   90.00
_cell.angle_beta   90.00
_cell.angle_gamma   90.00
#
_symmetry.space_group_name_H-M   'P 1'
#
loop_
_entity.id
_entity.type
_entity.pdbx_description
1 polymer ?
#
loop_
_entity_poly.entity_id
_entity_poly.type
_entity_poly.pdbx_seq_one_letter_code
_entity_poly.pdbx_strand_id
1 'polypeptide(L)'
;MKQKSNTPRLPLPQPLVAVEAGTFTEFTVTQRMPSIARRVIAENKFPANINASLEKLASELPSGYLPTLVDDTSSDFADWSRYLEPYKEQRWIDIPWFFAETYFYRYLLQITNYFRAGEWQGVDPFELQKRQGLETSLDSIVALCTQVNGWLNVSEQENQSRQTALITLLYFGLWGNRVDLSLWSAFETDRSRFDIQNQQSHILVDDALKVTELLVNSNSGRVDFVVDNAGFELVCDLCLVDYLLGSGVASLVRLHLKSHPTFVSDAMIKDVHQTTEFLLASSNPEVTSFAKRLQEYIASEQLVLSDDYFWTSPLAFWEIPESLKNDLSHSNLIVIKGDANYRRLLGDRHWDFTTKISDIVCYLPVPMVALRTLKSEVAAGIKPEVLEEVEKSDSAWLTNGQWGVVQLVDNN
;
A
#
# COMPACT_ATOMS: atom_id res chain seq x y z
N MET A 1 -13.95 28.99 -6.98
CA MET A 1 -13.42 27.61 -7.13
C MET A 1 -14.55 26.75 -7.71
N LYS A 2 -14.34 26.09 -8.85
CA LYS A 2 -15.32 25.11 -9.36
C LYS A 2 -15.39 23.96 -8.34
N GLN A 3 -16.58 23.55 -7.90
CA GLN A 3 -16.75 22.33 -7.11
C GLN A 3 -16.07 21.18 -7.85
N LYS A 4 -15.01 20.60 -7.29
CA LYS A 4 -14.43 19.37 -7.83
C LYS A 4 -15.49 18.27 -7.72
N SER A 5 -15.62 17.46 -8.78
CA SER A 5 -16.51 16.30 -8.76
C SER A 5 -16.10 15.37 -7.64
N ASN A 6 -17.07 14.83 -6.88
CA ASN A 6 -16.80 13.79 -5.87
C ASN A 6 -16.66 12.39 -6.48
N THR A 7 -16.74 12.26 -7.80
CA THR A 7 -16.66 10.98 -8.53
C THR A 7 -15.83 11.12 -9.81
N PRO A 8 -15.37 10.03 -10.42
CA PRO A 8 -14.75 10.03 -11.75
C PRO A 8 -15.57 10.80 -12.79
N ARG A 9 -14.91 11.42 -13.79
CA ARG A 9 -15.60 12.11 -14.90
C ARG A 9 -16.24 11.14 -15.89
N LEU A 10 -15.73 9.92 -15.95
CA LEU A 10 -16.16 8.89 -16.88
C LEU A 10 -17.19 7.97 -16.22
N PRO A 11 -18.11 7.37 -17.01
CA PRO A 11 -18.98 6.31 -16.52
C PRO A 11 -18.17 5.18 -15.90
N LEU A 12 -18.60 4.67 -14.75
CA LEU A 12 -17.92 3.59 -14.05
C LEU A 12 -18.09 2.26 -14.82
N PRO A 13 -17.00 1.58 -15.22
CA PRO A 13 -17.08 0.24 -15.80
C PRO A 13 -17.58 -0.78 -14.77
N GLN A 14 -17.85 -2.01 -15.20
CA GLN A 14 -18.19 -3.09 -14.27
C GLN A 14 -17.02 -3.37 -13.31
N PRO A 15 -17.32 -3.72 -12.04
CA PRO A 15 -16.30 -4.16 -11.11
C PRO A 15 -15.77 -5.54 -11.49
N LEU A 16 -14.53 -5.84 -11.11
CA LEU A 16 -13.98 -7.19 -11.22
C LEU A 16 -14.75 -8.12 -10.27
N VAL A 17 -15.15 -9.30 -10.74
CA VAL A 17 -15.89 -10.30 -9.96
C VAL A 17 -15.31 -11.70 -10.19
N ALA A 18 -15.33 -12.55 -9.16
CA ALA A 18 -14.65 -13.86 -9.22
C ALA A 18 -15.42 -14.96 -9.96
N VAL A 19 -16.64 -14.69 -10.43
CA VAL A 19 -17.39 -15.58 -11.33
C VAL A 19 -16.79 -15.60 -12.75
N GLU A 20 -15.93 -14.63 -13.09
CA GLU A 20 -15.26 -14.58 -14.39
C GLU A 20 -14.13 -15.60 -14.46
N ALA A 21 -14.39 -16.72 -15.12
CA ALA A 21 -13.48 -17.85 -15.21
C ALA A 21 -12.15 -17.50 -15.92
N GLY A 22 -11.04 -17.99 -15.38
CA GLY A 22 -9.69 -17.79 -15.91
C GLY A 22 -9.05 -16.45 -15.54
N THR A 23 -9.73 -15.62 -14.75
CA THR A 23 -9.20 -14.34 -14.26
C THR A 23 -8.33 -14.53 -13.02
N PHE A 24 -7.46 -13.57 -12.77
CA PHE A 24 -6.71 -13.52 -11.51
C PHE A 24 -7.63 -13.26 -10.32
N THR A 25 -8.76 -12.59 -10.54
CA THR A 25 -9.81 -12.40 -9.55
C THR A 25 -10.44 -13.72 -9.10
N GLU A 26 -10.85 -14.59 -10.03
CA GLU A 26 -11.33 -15.95 -9.71
C GLU A 26 -10.28 -16.72 -8.92
N PHE A 27 -9.03 -16.75 -9.40
CA PHE A 27 -7.94 -17.43 -8.73
C PHE A 27 -7.71 -16.92 -7.30
N THR A 28 -7.79 -15.60 -7.10
CA THR A 28 -7.60 -14.99 -5.79
C THR A 28 -8.69 -15.42 -4.81
N VAL A 29 -9.96 -15.31 -5.19
CA VAL A 29 -11.08 -15.66 -4.32
C VAL A 29 -11.17 -17.16 -4.05
N THR A 30 -10.95 -17.98 -5.07
CA THR A 30 -11.16 -19.44 -4.96
C THR A 30 -9.94 -20.21 -4.46
N GLN A 31 -8.72 -19.64 -4.56
CA GLN A 31 -7.49 -20.33 -4.18
C GLN A 31 -6.67 -19.55 -3.14
N ARG A 32 -6.34 -18.28 -3.41
CA ARG A 32 -5.43 -17.51 -2.53
C ARG A 32 -6.05 -17.18 -1.18
N MET A 33 -7.30 -16.70 -1.16
CA MET A 33 -8.00 -16.38 0.09
C MET A 33 -8.19 -17.62 1.00
N PRO A 34 -8.59 -18.80 0.47
CA PRO A 34 -8.54 -20.05 1.25
C PRO A 34 -7.16 -20.39 1.80
N SER A 35 -6.10 -20.24 0.99
CA SER A 35 -4.73 -20.46 1.46
C SER A 35 -4.32 -19.50 2.58
N ILE A 36 -4.77 -18.25 2.54
CA ILE A 36 -4.51 -17.26 3.60
C ILE A 36 -5.19 -17.69 4.91
N ALA A 37 -6.47 -18.08 4.88
CA ALA A 37 -7.18 -18.56 6.08
C ALA A 37 -6.50 -19.80 6.69
N ARG A 38 -6.08 -20.76 5.85
CA ARG A 38 -5.33 -21.94 6.30
C ARG A 38 -3.95 -21.61 6.86
N ARG A 39 -3.28 -20.61 6.29
CA ARG A 39 -2.01 -20.11 6.80
C ARG A 39 -2.17 -19.48 8.18
N VAL A 40 -3.25 -18.74 8.42
CA VAL A 40 -3.58 -18.22 9.77
C VAL A 40 -3.72 -19.35 10.79
N ILE A 41 -4.33 -20.48 10.43
CA ILE A 41 -4.39 -21.67 11.30
C ILE A 41 -2.98 -22.19 11.61
N ALA A 42 -2.11 -22.29 10.61
CA ALA A 42 -0.78 -22.87 10.76
C ALA A 42 0.20 -21.97 11.56
N GLU A 43 0.05 -20.66 11.45
CA GLU A 43 0.99 -19.68 12.02
C GLU A 43 0.59 -19.17 13.41
N ASN A 44 -0.59 -19.51 13.89
CA ASN A 44 -1.12 -19.06 15.18
C ASN A 44 -1.48 -20.23 16.09
N LYS A 45 -1.60 -19.95 17.39
CA LYS A 45 -1.96 -20.95 18.41
C LYS A 45 -3.41 -20.83 18.86
N PHE A 46 -4.32 -20.59 17.92
CA PHE A 46 -5.74 -20.45 18.23
C PHE A 46 -6.36 -21.78 18.71
N PRO A 47 -7.41 -21.74 19.55
CA PRO A 47 -8.15 -22.93 19.98
C PRO A 47 -8.88 -23.61 18.81
N ALA A 48 -9.20 -24.90 19.00
CA ALA A 48 -9.76 -25.76 17.97
C ALA A 48 -11.05 -25.21 17.31
N ASN A 49 -11.89 -24.48 18.06
CA ASN A 49 -13.12 -23.88 17.53
C ASN A 49 -12.85 -22.71 16.55
N ILE A 50 -11.81 -21.90 16.81
CA ILE A 50 -11.39 -20.84 15.89
C ILE A 50 -10.80 -21.48 14.63
N ASN A 51 -9.91 -22.45 14.79
CA ASN A 51 -9.30 -23.17 13.65
C ASN A 51 -10.36 -23.86 12.77
N ALA A 52 -11.37 -24.50 13.38
CA ALA A 52 -12.47 -25.10 12.63
C ALA A 52 -13.31 -24.06 11.86
N SER A 53 -13.51 -22.87 12.43
CA SER A 53 -14.24 -21.78 11.77
C SER A 53 -13.44 -21.16 10.62
N LEU A 54 -12.11 -21.04 10.76
CA LEU A 54 -11.21 -20.60 9.70
C LEU A 54 -11.16 -21.61 8.54
N GLU A 55 -11.10 -22.91 8.83
CA GLU A 55 -11.13 -23.94 7.78
C GLU A 55 -12.49 -23.95 7.07
N LYS A 56 -13.58 -23.77 7.83
CA LYS A 56 -14.92 -23.61 7.25
C LYS A 56 -14.95 -22.43 6.27
N LEU A 57 -14.49 -21.26 6.69
CA LEU A 57 -14.37 -20.08 5.82
C LEU A 57 -13.56 -20.41 4.56
N ALA A 58 -12.38 -21.03 4.70
CA ALA A 58 -11.53 -21.43 3.58
C ALA A 58 -12.24 -22.36 2.59
N SER A 59 -13.03 -23.31 3.08
CA SER A 59 -13.78 -24.26 2.24
C SER A 59 -15.00 -23.64 1.56
N GLU A 60 -15.61 -22.62 2.15
CA GLU A 60 -16.81 -21.98 1.63
C GLU A 60 -16.51 -20.88 0.60
N LEU A 61 -15.33 -20.24 0.64
CA LEU A 61 -14.99 -19.16 -0.30
C LEU A 61 -15.23 -19.46 -1.80
N PRO A 62 -14.94 -20.67 -2.34
CA PRO A 62 -15.13 -20.93 -3.78
C PRO A 62 -16.60 -21.04 -4.24
N SER A 63 -17.56 -21.27 -3.34
CA SER A 63 -18.95 -21.59 -3.75
C SER A 63 -20.05 -21.20 -2.76
N GLY A 64 -19.67 -20.86 -1.53
CA GLY A 64 -20.55 -20.51 -0.43
C GLY A 64 -21.02 -19.06 -0.47
N TYR A 65 -21.92 -18.76 0.47
CA TYR A 65 -22.55 -17.46 0.62
C TYR A 65 -21.77 -16.58 1.59
N LEU A 66 -21.92 -15.26 1.46
CA LEU A 66 -21.39 -14.32 2.43
C LEU A 66 -22.04 -14.60 3.80
N PRO A 67 -21.23 -14.87 4.84
CA PRO A 67 -21.75 -14.98 6.18
C PRO A 67 -22.27 -13.63 6.68
N THR A 68 -23.05 -13.64 7.75
CA THR A 68 -23.46 -12.42 8.44
C THR A 68 -22.41 -12.04 9.49
N LEU A 69 -22.09 -10.75 9.56
CA LEU A 69 -21.27 -10.19 10.64
C LEU A 69 -22.10 -10.13 11.94
N VAL A 70 -21.53 -10.57 13.04
CA VAL A 70 -22.14 -10.52 14.37
C VAL A 70 -21.57 -9.33 15.11
N ASP A 71 -22.41 -8.57 15.80
CA ASP A 71 -21.98 -7.43 16.60
C ASP A 71 -20.85 -7.86 17.56
N ASP A 72 -19.68 -7.27 17.34
CA ASP A 72 -18.45 -7.47 18.09
C ASP A 72 -18.04 -6.19 18.83
N THR A 73 -18.95 -5.22 18.94
CA THR A 73 -18.80 -3.92 19.62
C THR A 73 -17.70 -3.02 19.07
N SER A 74 -17.12 -3.39 17.92
CA SER A 74 -16.16 -2.55 17.19
C SER A 74 -16.83 -1.28 16.66
N SER A 75 -16.05 -0.21 16.53
CA SER A 75 -16.53 1.07 16.01
C SER A 75 -16.97 0.99 14.54
N ASP A 76 -16.48 0.01 13.77
CA ASP A 76 -16.79 -0.17 12.35
C ASP A 76 -17.99 -1.09 12.08
N PHE A 77 -18.55 -1.75 13.10
CA PHE A 77 -19.63 -2.71 12.92
C PHE A 77 -20.87 -2.10 12.24
N ALA A 78 -21.26 -0.89 12.62
CA ALA A 78 -22.42 -0.20 12.04
C ALA A 78 -22.21 0.11 10.56
N ASP A 79 -21.00 0.52 10.19
CA ASP A 79 -20.63 0.77 8.80
C ASP A 79 -20.58 -0.53 7.99
N TRP A 80 -19.98 -1.60 8.51
CA TRP A 80 -19.98 -2.90 7.85
C TRP A 80 -21.38 -3.48 7.66
N SER A 81 -22.26 -3.31 8.65
CA SER A 81 -23.66 -3.71 8.53
C SER A 81 -24.30 -3.04 7.31
N ARG A 82 -24.08 -1.73 7.14
CA ARG A 82 -24.54 -0.96 5.97
C ARG A 82 -23.88 -1.40 4.67
N TYR A 83 -22.58 -1.66 4.67
CA TYR A 83 -21.83 -2.09 3.49
C TYR A 83 -22.29 -3.46 2.97
N LEU A 84 -22.70 -4.36 3.87
CA LEU A 84 -23.14 -5.71 3.53
C LEU A 84 -24.58 -5.79 3.00
N GLU A 85 -25.42 -4.79 3.28
CA GLU A 85 -26.85 -4.80 2.87
C GLU A 85 -27.07 -5.16 1.39
N PRO A 86 -26.34 -4.59 0.41
CA PRO A 86 -26.55 -4.90 -1.01
C PRO A 86 -26.17 -6.33 -1.40
N TYR A 87 -25.35 -7.00 -0.58
CA TYR A 87 -24.70 -8.28 -0.89
C TYR A 87 -25.23 -9.44 -0.02
N LYS A 88 -26.31 -9.20 0.75
CA LYS A 88 -26.98 -10.26 1.52
C LYS A 88 -27.39 -11.41 0.60
N GLU A 89 -27.16 -12.63 1.09
CA GLU A 89 -27.51 -13.87 0.38
C GLU A 89 -26.83 -14.03 -0.98
N GLN A 90 -25.75 -13.30 -1.24
CA GLN A 90 -24.91 -13.49 -2.43
C GLN A 90 -23.72 -14.40 -2.12
N ARG A 91 -23.15 -15.00 -3.17
CA ARG A 91 -21.93 -15.82 -3.04
C ARG A 91 -20.69 -14.94 -3.06
N TRP A 92 -19.61 -15.42 -2.45
CA TRP A 92 -18.32 -14.73 -2.45
C TRP A 92 -17.83 -14.39 -3.87
N ILE A 93 -18.14 -15.24 -4.84
CA ILE A 93 -17.72 -15.09 -6.23
C ILE A 93 -18.57 -14.12 -7.06
N ASP A 94 -19.79 -13.79 -6.62
CA ASP A 94 -20.74 -12.98 -7.39
C ASP A 94 -20.64 -11.47 -7.11
N ILE A 95 -19.85 -11.09 -6.11
CA ILE A 95 -19.75 -9.72 -5.62
C ILE A 95 -18.42 -9.07 -6.07
N PRO A 96 -18.32 -7.72 -6.05
CA PRO A 96 -17.08 -7.02 -6.41
C PRO A 96 -15.89 -7.55 -5.62
N TRP A 97 -14.79 -7.82 -6.31
CA TRP A 97 -13.61 -8.47 -5.73
C TRP A 97 -13.02 -7.70 -4.56
N PHE A 98 -12.77 -6.39 -4.70
CA PHE A 98 -12.28 -5.59 -3.59
C PHE A 98 -13.17 -5.67 -2.36
N PHE A 99 -14.50 -5.74 -2.54
CA PHE A 99 -15.44 -5.91 -1.44
C PHE A 99 -15.28 -7.30 -0.81
N ALA A 100 -15.29 -8.36 -1.62
CA ALA A 100 -15.15 -9.74 -1.16
C ALA A 100 -13.87 -9.94 -0.36
N GLU A 101 -12.76 -9.43 -0.86
CA GLU A 101 -11.44 -9.56 -0.25
C GLU A 101 -11.36 -8.76 1.06
N THR A 102 -11.84 -7.51 1.07
CA THR A 102 -11.87 -6.71 2.30
C THR A 102 -12.79 -7.34 3.36
N TYR A 103 -13.96 -7.85 2.95
CA TYR A 103 -14.89 -8.50 3.86
C TYR A 103 -14.32 -9.81 4.43
N PHE A 104 -13.57 -10.56 3.64
CA PHE A 104 -12.87 -11.75 4.12
C PHE A 104 -11.93 -11.43 5.28
N TYR A 105 -11.11 -10.38 5.19
CA TYR A 105 -10.25 -9.97 6.30
C TYR A 105 -11.06 -9.53 7.52
N ARG A 106 -12.12 -8.74 7.34
CA ARG A 106 -12.97 -8.32 8.45
C ARG A 106 -13.67 -9.50 9.15
N TYR A 107 -14.14 -10.47 8.37
CA TYR A 107 -14.79 -11.68 8.89
C TYR A 107 -13.79 -12.63 9.55
N LEU A 108 -12.57 -12.73 9.02
CA LEU A 108 -11.46 -13.46 9.64
C LEU A 108 -11.16 -12.89 11.04
N LEU A 109 -11.12 -11.57 11.20
CA LEU A 109 -10.94 -10.92 12.49
C LEU A 109 -12.10 -11.18 13.48
N GLN A 110 -13.32 -11.35 12.98
CA GLN A 110 -14.44 -11.79 13.80
C GLN A 110 -14.21 -13.23 14.31
N ILE A 111 -13.78 -14.15 13.42
CA ILE A 111 -13.51 -15.54 13.78
C ILE A 111 -12.40 -15.64 14.83
N THR A 112 -11.34 -14.83 14.70
CA THR A 112 -10.23 -14.79 15.66
C THR A 112 -10.56 -14.04 16.94
N ASN A 113 -11.77 -13.47 17.07
CA ASN A 113 -12.22 -12.63 18.19
C ASN A 113 -11.37 -11.37 18.41
N TYR A 114 -10.78 -10.81 17.35
CA TYR A 114 -9.89 -9.65 17.42
C TYR A 114 -10.53 -8.44 18.14
N PHE A 115 -11.80 -8.13 17.86
CA PHE A 115 -12.49 -6.98 18.44
C PHE A 115 -13.16 -7.27 19.78
N ARG A 116 -13.36 -8.54 20.15
CA ARG A 116 -14.10 -8.92 21.35
C ARG A 116 -13.18 -9.00 22.55
N ALA A 117 -13.68 -8.54 23.70
CA ALA A 117 -12.97 -8.70 24.96
C ALA A 117 -12.68 -10.19 25.25
N GLY A 118 -11.41 -10.51 25.49
CA GLY A 118 -10.96 -11.88 25.73
C GLY A 118 -9.47 -12.06 25.45
N GLU A 119 -9.01 -13.32 25.52
CA GLU A 119 -7.61 -13.70 25.29
C GLU A 119 -7.06 -13.28 23.92
N TRP A 120 -7.92 -13.23 22.91
CA TRP A 120 -7.54 -12.96 21.52
C TRP A 120 -7.84 -11.53 21.06
N GLN A 121 -8.25 -10.66 21.99
CA GLN A 121 -8.50 -9.25 21.69
C GLN A 121 -7.21 -8.58 21.21
N GLY A 122 -7.25 -7.93 20.05
CA GLY A 122 -6.10 -7.21 19.49
C GLY A 122 -4.97 -8.10 18.97
N VAL A 123 -5.11 -9.44 18.98
CA VAL A 123 -4.09 -10.36 18.48
C VAL A 123 -4.09 -10.36 16.96
N ASP A 124 -3.04 -9.80 16.36
CA ASP A 124 -2.87 -9.77 14.90
C ASP A 124 -2.50 -11.16 14.36
N PRO A 125 -3.37 -11.79 13.55
CA PRO A 125 -3.12 -13.12 13.01
C PRO A 125 -1.97 -13.17 11.98
N PHE A 126 -1.44 -12.02 11.56
CA PHE A 126 -0.40 -11.89 10.54
C PHE A 126 0.93 -11.35 11.09
N GLU A 127 1.02 -11.11 12.39
CA GLU A 127 2.22 -10.58 13.09
C GLU A 127 3.50 -11.34 12.72
N LEU A 128 3.43 -12.67 12.64
CA LEU A 128 4.58 -13.51 12.30
C LEU A 128 5.18 -13.14 10.94
N GLN A 129 4.33 -12.92 9.94
CA GLN A 129 4.76 -12.62 8.57
C GLN A 129 5.38 -11.23 8.49
N LYS A 130 4.77 -10.23 9.14
CA LYS A 130 5.29 -8.87 9.21
C LYS A 130 6.67 -8.82 9.85
N ARG A 131 6.84 -9.50 10.98
CA ARG A 131 8.13 -9.61 11.68
C ARG A 131 9.20 -10.31 10.85
N GLN A 132 8.86 -11.44 10.20
CA GLN A 132 9.80 -12.16 9.34
C GLN A 132 10.25 -11.33 8.13
N GLY A 133 9.35 -10.57 7.51
CA GLY A 133 9.68 -9.67 6.41
C GLY A 133 10.69 -8.58 6.80
N LEU A 134 10.67 -8.16 8.07
CA LEU A 134 11.65 -7.22 8.62
C LEU A 134 12.99 -7.91 8.94
N GLU A 135 12.95 -9.01 9.69
CA GLU A 135 14.15 -9.72 10.18
C GLU A 135 15.03 -10.28 9.04
N THR A 136 14.41 -10.72 7.95
CA THR A 136 15.12 -11.31 6.81
C THR A 136 15.77 -10.28 5.89
N SER A 137 15.53 -8.99 6.11
CA SER A 137 15.95 -7.91 5.19
C SER A 137 17.04 -7.01 5.79
N LEU A 138 17.72 -7.44 6.86
CA LEU A 138 18.65 -6.58 7.61
C LEU A 138 19.78 -6.00 6.75
N ASP A 139 20.39 -6.79 5.87
CA ASP A 139 21.49 -6.31 5.01
C ASP A 139 21.01 -5.21 4.05
N SER A 140 19.84 -5.38 3.45
CA SER A 140 19.21 -4.36 2.60
C SER A 140 18.87 -3.10 3.39
N ILE A 141 18.42 -3.24 4.64
CA ILE A 141 18.14 -2.10 5.53
C ILE A 141 19.43 -1.34 5.84
N VAL A 142 20.52 -2.04 6.15
CA VAL A 142 21.83 -1.41 6.41
C VAL A 142 22.29 -0.61 5.20
N ALA A 143 22.24 -1.20 4.00
CA ALA A 143 22.64 -0.52 2.76
C ALA A 143 21.80 0.76 2.53
N LEU A 144 20.47 0.65 2.65
CA LEU A 144 19.56 1.78 2.44
C LEU A 144 19.78 2.90 3.47
N CYS A 145 19.86 2.57 4.76
CA CYS A 145 20.13 3.57 5.82
C CYS A 145 21.48 4.27 5.60
N THR A 146 22.51 3.53 5.20
CA THR A 146 23.84 4.09 4.89
C THR A 146 23.76 5.08 3.73
N GLN A 147 23.01 4.74 2.69
CA GLN A 147 22.81 5.60 1.53
C GLN A 147 22.05 6.88 1.88
N VAL A 148 20.95 6.77 2.65
CA VAL A 148 20.15 7.92 3.09
C VAL A 148 20.97 8.85 3.99
N ASN A 149 21.70 8.31 4.96
CA ASN A 149 22.60 9.10 5.80
C ASN A 149 23.67 9.82 4.96
N GLY A 150 24.21 9.15 3.95
CA GLY A 150 25.11 9.74 2.97
C GLY A 150 24.50 10.98 2.29
N TRP A 151 23.27 10.87 1.76
CA TRP A 151 22.60 11.98 1.09
C TRP A 151 22.23 13.13 2.04
N LEU A 152 21.85 12.84 3.29
CA LEU A 152 21.54 13.87 4.29
C LEU A 152 22.79 14.64 4.75
N ASN A 153 23.98 14.04 4.64
CA ASN A 153 25.24 14.68 5.00
C ASN A 153 25.83 15.57 3.88
N VAL A 154 25.33 15.49 2.65
CA VAL A 154 25.77 16.35 1.54
C VAL A 154 25.16 17.74 1.70
N SER A 155 25.99 18.79 1.59
CA SER A 155 25.52 20.18 1.73
C SER A 155 24.41 20.51 0.70
N GLU A 156 23.38 21.23 1.13
CA GLU A 156 22.16 21.60 0.39
C GLU A 156 22.34 22.23 -1.01
N GLN A 157 23.57 22.57 -1.41
CA GLN A 157 23.87 23.38 -2.60
C GLN A 157 23.83 22.62 -3.93
N GLU A 158 23.66 21.29 -3.94
CA GLU A 158 23.60 20.48 -5.17
C GLU A 158 22.20 19.97 -5.47
N ASN A 159 21.37 20.79 -6.14
CA ASN A 159 20.01 20.42 -6.56
C ASN A 159 19.93 19.07 -7.29
N GLN A 160 20.95 18.73 -8.08
CA GLN A 160 21.04 17.46 -8.82
C GLN A 160 21.20 16.24 -7.89
N SER A 161 21.90 16.40 -6.76
CA SER A 161 22.06 15.35 -5.75
C SER A 161 20.71 15.05 -5.07
N ARG A 162 19.96 16.11 -4.73
CA ARG A 162 18.61 15.98 -4.15
C ARG A 162 17.63 15.27 -5.09
N GLN A 163 17.64 15.62 -6.36
CA GLN A 163 16.78 14.94 -7.34
C GLN A 163 17.10 13.46 -7.47
N THR A 164 18.40 13.13 -7.51
CA THR A 164 18.86 11.74 -7.59
C THR A 164 18.43 10.93 -6.37
N ALA A 165 18.56 11.49 -5.17
CA ALA A 165 18.13 10.85 -3.93
C ALA A 165 16.61 10.57 -3.94
N LEU A 166 15.79 11.55 -4.29
CA LEU A 166 14.33 11.41 -4.35
C LEU A 166 13.88 10.36 -5.36
N ILE A 167 14.42 10.39 -6.59
CA ILE A 167 14.09 9.38 -7.62
C ILE A 167 14.45 7.97 -7.12
N THR A 168 15.63 7.82 -6.52
CA THR A 168 16.08 6.52 -6.01
C THR A 168 15.18 6.02 -4.88
N LEU A 169 14.79 6.90 -3.94
CA LEU A 169 13.88 6.57 -2.85
C LEU A 169 12.45 6.26 -3.33
N LEU A 170 11.97 6.93 -4.37
CA LEU A 170 10.69 6.57 -5.02
C LEU A 170 10.74 5.16 -5.61
N TYR A 171 11.85 4.77 -6.25
CA TYR A 171 12.01 3.41 -6.75
C TYR A 171 12.13 2.38 -5.63
N PHE A 172 12.80 2.70 -4.51
CA PHE A 172 12.79 1.83 -3.34
C PHE A 172 11.37 1.69 -2.75
N GLY A 173 10.61 2.79 -2.68
CA GLY A 173 9.20 2.75 -2.30
C GLY A 173 8.34 1.91 -3.25
N LEU A 174 8.62 1.93 -4.56
CA LEU A 174 7.92 1.10 -5.56
C LEU A 174 8.25 -0.39 -5.42
N TRP A 175 9.52 -0.73 -5.25
CA TRP A 175 10.04 -2.10 -5.34
C TRP A 175 10.30 -2.77 -3.99
N GLY A 176 10.05 -2.10 -2.86
CA GLY A 176 10.26 -2.67 -1.51
C GLY A 176 9.56 -4.02 -1.29
N ASN A 177 8.51 -4.30 -2.05
CA ASN A 177 7.79 -5.58 -2.04
C ASN A 177 8.47 -6.74 -2.80
N ARG A 178 9.58 -6.51 -3.51
CA ARG A 178 10.23 -7.52 -4.37
C ARG A 178 11.51 -8.10 -3.80
N VAL A 179 12.01 -7.61 -2.66
CA VAL A 179 13.28 -8.00 -1.98
C VAL A 179 14.22 -8.83 -2.86
N ASP A 180 14.75 -8.20 -3.91
CA ASP A 180 15.80 -8.78 -4.73
C ASP A 180 17.12 -8.15 -4.28
N LEU A 181 17.98 -8.92 -3.63
CA LEU A 181 19.29 -8.47 -3.12
C LEU A 181 20.20 -7.90 -4.23
N SER A 182 20.00 -8.30 -5.50
CA SER A 182 20.75 -7.76 -6.63
C SER A 182 20.44 -6.27 -6.90
N LEU A 183 19.22 -5.83 -6.56
CA LEU A 183 18.72 -4.46 -6.67
C LEU A 183 19.52 -3.46 -5.84
N TRP A 184 20.10 -3.92 -4.72
CA TRP A 184 20.75 -3.07 -3.70
C TRP A 184 22.26 -2.92 -3.95
N SER A 185 22.89 -3.94 -4.53
CA SER A 185 24.31 -3.92 -4.92
C SER A 185 24.62 -2.94 -6.07
N ALA A 186 23.60 -2.51 -6.81
CA ALA A 186 23.71 -1.55 -7.92
C ALA A 186 23.92 -0.09 -7.47
N PHE A 187 23.56 0.23 -6.23
CA PHE A 187 23.65 1.58 -5.67
C PHE A 187 24.89 1.78 -4.80
N GLU A 188 25.63 0.71 -4.50
CA GLU A 188 26.99 0.75 -3.95
C GLU A 188 27.97 1.08 -5.09
N THR A 189 28.50 2.30 -5.10
CA THR A 189 29.70 2.77 -5.82
C THR A 189 30.10 2.02 -7.11
N ASP A 190 29.92 2.71 -8.25
CA ASP A 190 30.55 2.46 -9.56
C ASP A 190 30.07 1.28 -10.43
N ARG A 191 28.93 0.64 -10.10
CA ARG A 191 28.15 -0.18 -11.06
C ARG A 191 26.99 0.60 -11.71
N SER A 192 27.25 1.89 -11.92
CA SER A 192 26.27 2.90 -12.32
C SER A 192 25.71 2.68 -13.74
N ARG A 193 24.38 2.81 -13.87
CA ARG A 193 23.53 2.87 -15.08
C ARG A 193 22.85 1.58 -15.55
N PHE A 194 23.50 0.42 -15.60
CA PHE A 194 22.90 -0.78 -16.21
C PHE A 194 21.71 -1.34 -15.40
N ASP A 195 21.83 -1.41 -14.08
CA ASP A 195 20.77 -1.96 -13.23
C ASP A 195 19.63 -0.97 -12.99
N ILE A 196 19.89 0.35 -12.96
CA ILE A 196 18.83 1.37 -12.99
C ILE A 196 18.05 1.28 -14.30
N GLN A 197 18.73 1.11 -15.44
CA GLN A 197 18.07 0.91 -16.74
C GLN A 197 17.22 -0.36 -16.77
N ASN A 198 17.69 -1.47 -16.18
CA ASN A 198 16.91 -2.71 -16.06
C ASN A 198 15.70 -2.56 -15.13
N GLN A 199 15.77 -1.73 -14.10
CA GLN A 199 14.59 -1.46 -13.26
C GLN A 199 13.60 -0.53 -13.97
N GLN A 200 14.11 0.52 -14.62
CA GLN A 200 13.30 1.42 -15.44
C GLN A 200 12.60 0.70 -16.58
N SER A 201 13.21 -0.35 -17.16
CA SER A 201 12.57 -1.15 -18.20
C SER A 201 11.35 -1.94 -17.71
N HIS A 202 11.17 -2.09 -16.40
CA HIS A 202 9.99 -2.71 -15.79
C HIS A 202 8.99 -1.69 -15.23
N ILE A 203 9.20 -0.38 -15.47
CA ILE A 203 8.27 0.68 -15.08
C ILE A 203 7.47 1.12 -16.32
N LEU A 204 6.16 0.83 -16.33
CA LEU A 204 5.27 1.10 -17.46
C LEU A 204 4.92 2.59 -17.60
N VAL A 205 4.85 3.29 -16.46
CA VAL A 205 4.65 4.73 -16.39
C VAL A 205 5.61 5.26 -15.34
N ASP A 206 6.55 6.10 -15.78
CA ASP A 206 7.60 6.65 -14.91
C ASP A 206 7.54 8.19 -14.88
N ASP A 207 6.84 8.71 -13.88
CA ASP A 207 6.76 10.14 -13.58
C ASP A 207 7.70 10.54 -12.42
N ALA A 208 8.68 9.71 -12.02
CA ALA A 208 9.52 9.98 -10.84
C ALA A 208 10.23 11.35 -10.89
N LEU A 209 10.67 11.78 -12.08
CA LEU A 209 11.25 13.11 -12.29
C LEU A 209 10.25 14.22 -11.99
N LYS A 210 9.01 14.11 -12.47
CA LYS A 210 7.95 15.12 -12.24
C LYS A 210 7.56 15.19 -10.77
N VAL A 211 7.49 14.04 -10.09
CA VAL A 211 7.23 13.95 -8.65
C VAL A 211 8.31 14.71 -7.87
N THR A 212 9.57 14.49 -8.25
CA THR A 212 10.72 15.16 -7.64
C THR A 212 10.69 16.68 -7.88
N GLU A 213 10.38 17.12 -9.10
CA GLU A 213 10.22 18.54 -9.42
C GLU A 213 9.08 19.18 -8.61
N LEU A 214 7.95 18.49 -8.47
CA LEU A 214 6.82 18.96 -7.65
C LEU A 214 7.22 19.12 -6.18
N LEU A 215 7.92 18.13 -5.62
CA LEU A 215 8.37 18.14 -4.23
C LEU A 215 9.39 19.26 -3.96
N VAL A 216 10.39 19.43 -4.82
CA VAL A 216 11.43 20.46 -4.66
C VAL A 216 10.88 21.88 -4.85
N ASN A 217 9.89 22.06 -5.72
CA ASN A 217 9.26 23.36 -5.97
C ASN A 217 8.13 23.70 -4.97
N SER A 218 7.69 22.74 -4.16
CA SER A 218 6.73 22.98 -3.09
C SER A 218 7.44 23.68 -1.93
N ASN A 219 6.87 24.76 -1.39
CA ASN A 219 7.46 25.53 -0.27
C ASN A 219 7.45 24.77 1.07
N SER A 220 8.14 23.63 1.16
CA SER A 220 8.33 22.78 2.35
C SER A 220 7.04 22.54 3.14
N GLY A 221 6.06 21.90 2.51
CA GLY A 221 4.73 21.67 3.10
C GLY A 221 4.51 20.26 3.65
N ARG A 222 3.25 19.79 3.60
CA ARG A 222 2.82 18.48 4.12
C ARG A 222 2.84 17.44 3.00
N VAL A 223 3.37 16.24 3.26
CA VAL A 223 3.26 15.08 2.36
C VAL A 223 2.55 13.95 3.08
N ASP A 224 1.58 13.32 2.43
CA ASP A 224 0.81 12.21 2.99
C ASP A 224 1.18 10.91 2.31
N PHE A 225 1.23 9.82 3.08
CA PHE A 225 1.43 8.46 2.57
C PHE A 225 0.23 7.61 2.93
N VAL A 226 -0.45 7.04 1.95
CA VAL A 226 -1.38 5.94 2.17
C VAL A 226 -0.57 4.65 2.05
N VAL A 227 -0.22 4.08 3.22
CA VAL A 227 0.79 3.02 3.34
C VAL A 227 0.20 1.66 2.95
N ASP A 228 1.04 0.82 2.34
CA ASP A 228 0.74 -0.58 1.98
C ASP A 228 1.25 -1.52 3.08
N ASN A 229 2.39 -2.20 2.87
CA ASN A 229 2.86 -3.25 3.77
C ASN A 229 3.82 -2.78 4.87
N ALA A 230 3.82 -3.52 5.98
CA ALA A 230 4.86 -3.54 7.00
C ALA A 230 6.13 -4.25 6.51
N GLY A 231 7.10 -4.43 7.40
CA GLY A 231 8.37 -5.09 7.07
C GLY A 231 9.27 -4.20 6.23
N PHE A 232 9.96 -4.78 5.25
CA PHE A 232 10.96 -4.05 4.47
C PHE A 232 10.38 -2.94 3.57
N GLU A 233 9.16 -3.10 3.03
CA GLU A 233 8.49 -2.02 2.29
C GLU A 233 8.28 -0.78 3.18
N LEU A 234 7.83 -0.99 4.42
CA LEU A 234 7.68 0.10 5.38
C LEU A 234 9.02 0.78 5.69
N VAL A 235 10.13 0.04 5.75
CA VAL A 235 11.45 0.66 5.92
C VAL A 235 11.80 1.53 4.71
N CYS A 236 11.51 1.08 3.49
CA CYS A 236 11.74 1.89 2.28
C CYS A 236 10.93 3.20 2.32
N ASP A 237 9.67 3.11 2.74
CA ASP A 237 8.81 4.29 2.90
C ASP A 237 9.34 5.22 3.98
N LEU A 238 9.74 4.69 5.14
CA LEU A 238 10.31 5.47 6.24
C LEU A 238 11.65 6.12 5.86
N CYS A 239 12.46 5.49 5.01
CA CYS A 239 13.67 6.10 4.45
C CYS A 239 13.35 7.29 3.54
N LEU A 240 12.28 7.20 2.73
CA LEU A 240 11.82 8.35 1.96
C LEU A 240 11.29 9.46 2.89
N VAL A 241 10.53 9.11 3.93
CA VAL A 241 10.06 10.06 4.95
C VAL A 241 11.22 10.78 5.65
N ASP A 242 12.22 10.03 6.10
CA ASP A 242 13.41 10.56 6.77
C ASP A 242 14.19 11.50 5.84
N TYR A 243 14.32 11.16 4.56
CA TYR A 243 14.93 12.07 3.59
C TYR A 243 14.09 13.34 3.38
N LEU A 244 12.76 13.23 3.24
CA LEU A 244 11.87 14.37 3.03
C LEU A 244 11.95 15.37 4.19
N LEU A 245 11.91 14.87 5.43
CA LEU A 245 12.00 15.70 6.64
C LEU A 245 13.43 16.20 6.89
N GLY A 246 14.41 15.31 6.81
CA GLY A 246 15.82 15.62 7.09
C GLY A 246 16.46 16.58 6.09
N SER A 247 16.01 16.58 4.83
CA SER A 247 16.49 17.52 3.80
C SER A 247 15.66 18.82 3.69
N GLY A 248 14.60 18.95 4.50
CA GLY A 248 13.69 20.11 4.48
C GLY A 248 12.75 20.19 3.27
N VAL A 249 12.67 19.14 2.43
CA VAL A 249 11.73 19.06 1.30
C VAL A 249 10.28 19.05 1.77
N ALA A 250 10.01 18.43 2.92
CA ALA A 250 8.74 18.53 3.62
C ALA A 250 8.98 19.02 5.05
N SER A 251 8.03 19.79 5.60
CA SER A 251 8.05 20.16 7.02
C SER A 251 7.24 19.19 7.89
N LEU A 252 6.30 18.47 7.27
CA LEU A 252 5.39 17.53 7.92
C LEU A 252 5.15 16.34 6.99
N VAL A 253 5.23 15.14 7.52
CA VAL A 253 4.79 13.92 6.86
C VAL A 253 3.70 13.26 7.69
N ARG A 254 2.62 12.80 7.04
CA ARG A 254 1.59 11.97 7.68
C ARG A 254 1.50 10.59 7.03
N LEU A 255 1.55 9.55 7.86
CA LEU A 255 1.28 8.18 7.46
C LEU A 255 -0.18 7.84 7.76
N HIS A 256 -0.91 7.40 6.75
CA HIS A 256 -2.24 6.79 6.84
C HIS A 256 -2.08 5.28 6.85
N LEU A 257 -2.32 4.70 8.02
CA LEU A 257 -2.10 3.30 8.36
C LEU A 257 -3.46 2.61 8.59
N LYS A 258 -3.44 1.27 8.62
CA LYS A 258 -4.67 0.49 8.82
C LYS A 258 -5.05 0.44 10.30
N SER A 259 -6.35 0.58 10.60
CA SER A 259 -6.89 0.52 11.97
C SER A 259 -6.93 -0.87 12.57
N HIS A 260 -6.88 -1.91 11.74
CA HIS A 260 -6.82 -3.31 12.15
C HIS A 260 -6.08 -4.14 11.11
N PRO A 261 -5.66 -5.38 11.44
CA PRO A 261 -4.98 -6.24 10.48
C PRO A 261 -5.85 -6.49 9.26
N THR A 262 -5.26 -6.32 8.07
CA THR A 262 -5.92 -6.53 6.78
C THR A 262 -4.86 -6.85 5.74
N PHE A 263 -5.25 -7.47 4.63
CA PHE A 263 -4.35 -7.76 3.50
C PHE A 263 -3.02 -8.44 3.89
N VAL A 264 -3.04 -9.21 4.99
CA VAL A 264 -1.89 -9.90 5.60
C VAL A 264 -0.82 -8.95 6.12
N SER A 265 -0.11 -8.27 5.23
CA SER A 265 1.08 -7.49 5.56
C SER A 265 0.81 -6.00 5.74
N ASP A 266 -0.42 -5.50 5.55
CA ASP A 266 -0.66 -4.07 5.64
C ASP A 266 -0.26 -3.47 6.99
N ALA A 267 0.41 -2.32 6.92
CA ALA A 267 0.99 -1.64 8.07
C ALA A 267 -0.07 -0.92 8.92
N MET A 268 0.05 -1.14 10.23
CA MET A 268 -0.67 -0.45 11.29
C MET A 268 0.27 0.48 12.06
N ILE A 269 -0.27 1.36 12.90
CA ILE A 269 0.52 2.23 13.80
C ILE A 269 1.51 1.41 14.65
N LYS A 270 1.06 0.28 15.22
CA LYS A 270 1.93 -0.61 15.99
C LYS A 270 3.11 -1.14 15.18
N ASP A 271 2.95 -1.37 13.87
CA ASP A 271 3.99 -1.95 13.01
C ASP A 271 5.10 -0.92 12.77
N VAL A 272 4.77 0.38 12.73
CA VAL A 272 5.77 1.48 12.66
C VAL A 272 6.59 1.54 13.94
N HIS A 273 5.95 1.44 15.10
CA HIS A 273 6.65 1.43 16.39
C HIS A 273 7.56 0.20 16.53
N GLN A 274 7.04 -1.00 16.25
CA GLN A 274 7.82 -2.23 16.27
C GLN A 274 9.00 -2.20 15.29
N THR A 275 8.79 -1.66 14.09
CA THR A 275 9.87 -1.48 13.11
C THR A 275 10.94 -0.55 13.68
N THR A 276 10.56 0.60 14.23
CA THR A 276 11.50 1.56 14.82
C THR A 276 12.28 0.96 16.00
N GLU A 277 11.61 0.21 16.88
CA GLU A 277 12.24 -0.49 18.01
C GLU A 277 13.24 -1.57 17.54
N PHE A 278 12.86 -2.35 16.52
CA PHE A 278 13.75 -3.34 15.91
C PHE A 278 15.02 -2.69 15.35
N LEU A 279 14.87 -1.56 14.63
CA LEU A 279 16.00 -0.85 14.05
C LEU A 279 16.91 -0.21 15.12
N LEU A 280 16.34 0.30 16.21
CA LEU A 280 17.12 0.83 17.34
C LEU A 280 17.95 -0.23 18.05
N ALA A 281 17.46 -1.47 18.09
CA ALA A 281 18.18 -2.60 18.67
C ALA A 281 19.33 -3.12 17.77
N SER A 282 19.47 -2.60 16.55
CA SER A 282 20.57 -2.93 15.65
C SER A 282 21.92 -2.53 16.23
N SER A 283 22.96 -3.31 15.93
CA SER A 283 24.36 -2.96 16.23
C SER A 283 24.99 -2.04 15.20
N ASN A 284 24.31 -1.78 14.07
CA ASN A 284 24.82 -0.92 12.99
C ASN A 284 24.51 0.56 13.27
N PRO A 285 25.52 1.44 13.38
CA PRO A 285 25.32 2.86 13.69
C PRO A 285 24.45 3.64 12.69
N GLU A 286 24.51 3.30 11.40
CA GLU A 286 23.72 3.97 10.36
C GLU A 286 22.23 3.70 10.55
N VAL A 287 21.88 2.44 10.88
CA VAL A 287 20.51 2.01 11.17
C VAL A 287 20.02 2.62 12.48
N THR A 288 20.84 2.61 13.54
CA THR A 288 20.46 3.22 14.82
C THR A 288 20.27 4.74 14.69
N SER A 289 21.08 5.43 13.87
CA SER A 289 20.93 6.86 13.62
C SER A 289 19.61 7.19 12.91
N PHE A 290 19.29 6.43 11.86
CA PHE A 290 18.00 6.52 11.16
C PHE A 290 16.82 6.33 12.11
N ALA A 291 16.84 5.26 12.91
CA ALA A 291 15.74 4.96 13.82
C ALA A 291 15.55 6.02 14.93
N LYS A 292 16.64 6.65 15.39
CA LYS A 292 16.57 7.77 16.33
C LYS A 292 15.89 8.99 15.72
N ARG A 293 16.24 9.36 14.48
CA ARG A 293 15.58 10.48 13.78
C ARG A 293 14.09 10.23 13.60
N LEU A 294 13.67 9.01 13.25
CA LEU A 294 12.25 8.66 13.18
C LEU A 294 11.53 8.85 14.51
N GLN A 295 12.12 8.41 15.64
CA GLN A 295 11.54 8.66 16.96
C GLN A 295 11.44 10.15 17.28
N GLU A 296 12.45 10.93 16.93
CA GLU A 296 12.46 12.38 17.11
C GLU A 296 11.36 13.05 16.28
N TYR A 297 11.18 12.67 15.01
CA TYR A 297 10.11 13.19 14.16
C TYR A 297 8.71 12.85 14.67
N ILE A 298 8.52 11.64 15.20
CA ILE A 298 7.26 11.25 15.83
C ILE A 298 7.02 12.09 17.09
N ALA A 299 8.04 12.23 17.94
CA ALA A 299 7.94 12.99 19.18
C ALA A 299 7.74 14.50 18.97
N SER A 300 8.27 15.06 17.88
CA SER A 300 8.12 16.46 17.49
C SER A 300 6.90 16.74 16.60
N GLU A 301 6.07 15.72 16.32
CA GLU A 301 4.92 15.76 15.42
C GLU A 301 5.26 16.18 13.97
N GLN A 302 6.53 16.07 13.55
CA GLN A 302 6.93 16.19 12.15
C GLN A 302 6.60 14.95 11.33
N LEU A 303 6.53 13.78 11.98
CA LEU A 303 5.99 12.54 11.43
C LEU A 303 4.74 12.14 12.22
N VAL A 304 3.57 12.31 11.61
CA VAL A 304 2.29 11.98 12.22
C VAL A 304 1.84 10.59 11.78
N LEU A 305 1.61 9.70 12.74
CA LEU A 305 1.01 8.39 12.50
C LEU A 305 -0.50 8.50 12.71
N SER A 306 -1.28 8.10 11.72
CA SER A 306 -2.74 8.18 11.76
C SER A 306 -3.37 6.96 11.13
N ASP A 307 -4.57 6.63 11.57
CA ASP A 307 -5.41 5.60 11.02
C ASP A 307 -6.86 6.10 10.87
N ASP A 308 -7.64 5.37 10.09
CA ASP A 308 -9.07 5.62 9.88
C ASP A 308 -9.69 4.32 9.36
N TYR A 309 -10.89 3.96 9.81
CA TYR A 309 -11.58 2.75 9.33
C TYR A 309 -11.90 2.81 7.84
N PHE A 310 -11.89 4.00 7.22
CA PHE A 310 -11.92 4.13 5.76
C PHE A 310 -10.77 3.34 5.10
N TRP A 311 -9.57 3.31 5.68
CA TRP A 311 -8.42 2.60 5.12
C TRP A 311 -8.57 1.08 5.14
N THR A 312 -9.47 0.55 5.97
CA THR A 312 -9.83 -0.88 6.04
C THR A 312 -11.25 -1.17 5.55
N SER A 313 -11.93 -0.18 4.97
CA SER A 313 -13.27 -0.31 4.40
C SER A 313 -13.24 -0.81 2.95
N PRO A 314 -14.35 -1.37 2.42
CA PRO A 314 -14.43 -1.83 1.04
C PRO A 314 -14.65 -0.69 0.03
N LEU A 315 -14.59 0.56 0.47
CA LEU A 315 -14.98 1.73 -0.31
C LEU A 315 -13.87 2.20 -1.26
N ALA A 316 -14.26 2.70 -2.42
CA ALA A 316 -13.35 3.34 -3.36
C ALA A 316 -12.90 4.72 -2.84
N PHE A 317 -11.81 5.28 -3.39
CA PHE A 317 -11.30 6.57 -2.91
C PHE A 317 -12.19 7.78 -3.22
N TRP A 318 -13.11 7.67 -4.18
CA TRP A 318 -14.14 8.70 -4.37
C TRP A 318 -15.20 8.72 -3.26
N GLU A 319 -15.20 7.72 -2.38
CA GLU A 319 -16.08 7.62 -1.22
C GLU A 319 -15.34 7.98 0.09
N ILE A 320 -14.13 8.55 0.02
CA ILE A 320 -13.42 9.11 1.19
C ILE A 320 -14.38 10.04 1.96
N PRO A 321 -14.57 9.84 3.28
CA PRO A 321 -15.41 10.72 4.09
C PRO A 321 -14.97 12.18 4.00
N GLU A 322 -15.93 13.10 4.02
CA GLU A 322 -15.65 14.53 3.85
C GLU A 322 -14.67 15.07 4.90
N SER A 323 -14.69 14.54 6.14
CA SER A 323 -13.71 14.89 7.19
C SER A 323 -12.28 14.54 6.78
N LEU A 324 -12.05 13.33 6.30
CA LEU A 324 -10.75 12.85 5.85
C LEU A 324 -10.32 13.56 4.55
N LYS A 325 -11.26 13.81 3.63
CA LYS A 325 -11.01 14.57 2.40
C LYS A 325 -10.57 16.01 2.70
N ASN A 326 -11.18 16.65 3.70
CA ASN A 326 -10.78 17.98 4.15
C ASN A 326 -9.38 17.97 4.77
N ASP A 327 -9.05 16.99 5.61
CA ASP A 327 -7.69 16.84 6.15
C ASP A 327 -6.64 16.66 5.03
N LEU A 328 -6.91 15.75 4.08
CA LEU A 328 -6.04 15.51 2.92
C LEU A 328 -5.87 16.75 2.01
N SER A 329 -6.83 17.69 2.04
CA SER A 329 -6.76 18.92 1.24
C SER A 329 -5.63 19.88 1.67
N HIS A 330 -5.06 19.67 2.86
CA HIS A 330 -3.92 20.41 3.37
C HIS A 330 -2.57 19.85 2.92
N SER A 331 -2.56 18.73 2.19
CA SER A 331 -1.34 18.09 1.69
C SER A 331 -0.87 18.73 0.39
N ASN A 332 0.44 18.73 0.15
CA ASN A 332 1.04 19.12 -1.12
C ASN A 332 1.07 17.94 -2.12
N LEU A 333 1.19 16.71 -1.59
CA LEU A 333 1.25 15.49 -2.38
C LEU A 333 0.78 14.31 -1.53
N ILE A 334 -0.07 13.46 -2.09
CA ILE A 334 -0.42 12.17 -1.50
C ILE A 334 0.33 11.06 -2.26
N VAL A 335 1.20 10.34 -1.57
CA VAL A 335 1.86 9.13 -2.04
C VAL A 335 0.97 7.92 -1.75
N ILE A 336 0.51 7.26 -2.80
CA ILE A 336 -0.35 6.07 -2.71
C ILE A 336 0.51 4.83 -2.95
N LYS A 337 0.68 4.01 -1.92
CA LYS A 337 1.50 2.80 -1.97
C LYS A 337 0.68 1.58 -2.35
N GLY A 338 1.23 0.72 -3.21
CA GLY A 338 0.79 -0.66 -3.35
C GLY A 338 -0.43 -0.89 -4.25
N ASP A 339 -0.72 -2.17 -4.47
CA ASP A 339 -1.74 -2.63 -5.41
C ASP A 339 -3.17 -2.44 -4.88
N ALA A 340 -3.40 -2.72 -3.59
CA ALA A 340 -4.71 -2.57 -2.97
C ALA A 340 -5.20 -1.12 -3.02
N ASN A 341 -4.34 -0.15 -2.69
CA ASN A 341 -4.70 1.26 -2.77
C ASN A 341 -4.90 1.72 -4.23
N TYR A 342 -4.12 1.20 -5.20
CA TYR A 342 -4.33 1.48 -6.61
C TYR A 342 -5.67 0.95 -7.14
N ARG A 343 -6.06 -0.25 -6.72
CA ARG A 343 -7.40 -0.79 -7.01
C ARG A 343 -8.47 0.13 -6.45
N ARG A 344 -8.33 0.64 -5.22
CA ARG A 344 -9.29 1.60 -4.62
C ARG A 344 -9.34 2.96 -5.33
N LEU A 345 -8.22 3.45 -5.86
CA LEU A 345 -8.18 4.66 -6.70
C LEU A 345 -9.08 4.53 -7.94
N LEU A 346 -9.11 3.32 -8.52
CA LEU A 346 -9.87 3.02 -9.72
C LEU A 346 -11.20 2.28 -9.43
N GLY A 347 -11.48 2.03 -8.14
CA GLY A 347 -12.61 1.28 -7.61
C GLY A 347 -12.71 -0.17 -8.05
N ASP A 348 -11.58 -0.79 -8.41
CA ASP A 348 -11.46 -2.19 -8.82
C ASP A 348 -12.37 -2.54 -10.02
N ARG A 349 -12.22 -1.78 -11.10
CA ARG A 349 -13.08 -1.85 -12.31
C ARG A 349 -12.27 -2.04 -13.59
N HIS A 350 -12.93 -2.60 -14.60
CA HIS A 350 -12.38 -2.83 -15.95
C HIS A 350 -12.25 -1.54 -16.77
N TRP A 351 -11.46 -0.58 -16.28
CA TRP A 351 -11.06 0.57 -17.10
C TRP A 351 -10.23 0.08 -18.29
N ASP A 352 -10.40 0.72 -19.45
CA ASP A 352 -9.44 0.54 -20.55
C ASP A 352 -8.08 1.04 -20.07
N PHE A 353 -7.02 0.25 -20.26
CA PHE A 353 -5.69 0.53 -19.71
C PHE A 353 -5.08 1.84 -20.22
N THR A 354 -5.56 2.36 -21.37
CA THR A 354 -5.13 3.63 -21.95
C THR A 354 -5.97 4.82 -21.47
N THR A 355 -7.05 4.58 -20.72
CA THR A 355 -7.90 5.63 -20.14
C THR A 355 -7.04 6.60 -19.33
N LYS A 356 -7.19 7.90 -19.58
CA LYS A 356 -6.45 8.93 -18.83
C LYS A 356 -6.79 8.83 -17.35
N ILE A 357 -5.80 8.46 -16.53
CA ILE A 357 -5.99 8.31 -15.09
C ILE A 357 -6.51 9.59 -14.43
N SER A 358 -6.14 10.77 -14.95
CA SER A 358 -6.60 12.07 -14.45
C SER A 358 -8.12 12.29 -14.59
N ASP A 359 -8.79 11.60 -15.52
CA ASP A 359 -10.26 11.64 -15.62
C ASP A 359 -10.95 10.69 -14.63
N ILE A 360 -10.20 9.74 -14.06
CA ILE A 360 -10.69 8.81 -13.04
C ILE A 360 -10.48 9.41 -11.65
N VAL A 361 -9.26 9.83 -11.32
CA VAL A 361 -8.88 10.25 -9.95
C VAL A 361 -9.11 11.73 -9.65
N CYS A 362 -9.81 12.46 -10.53
CA CYS A 362 -10.06 13.91 -10.41
C CYS A 362 -10.82 14.34 -9.13
N TYR A 363 -11.34 13.38 -8.37
CA TYR A 363 -12.05 13.61 -7.11
C TYR A 363 -11.10 13.87 -5.92
N LEU A 364 -9.80 13.60 -6.07
CA LEU A 364 -8.80 13.86 -5.04
C LEU A 364 -8.56 15.38 -4.87
N PRO A 365 -8.39 15.84 -3.62
CA PRO A 365 -8.32 17.28 -3.34
C PRO A 365 -7.01 17.91 -3.82
N VAL A 366 -5.93 17.14 -3.88
CA VAL A 366 -4.54 17.57 -4.12
C VAL A 366 -3.83 16.60 -5.08
N PRO A 367 -2.64 16.93 -5.59
CA PRO A 367 -1.86 16.00 -6.43
C PRO A 367 -1.59 14.66 -5.73
N MET A 368 -1.46 13.59 -6.52
CA MET A 368 -1.11 12.28 -6.00
C MET A 368 -0.09 11.59 -6.89
N VAL A 369 0.76 10.75 -6.28
CA VAL A 369 1.61 9.80 -6.99
C VAL A 369 1.27 8.39 -6.53
N ALA A 370 0.99 7.50 -7.47
CA ALA A 370 0.87 6.08 -7.18
C ALA A 370 2.21 5.37 -7.38
N LEU A 371 2.69 4.67 -6.36
CA LEU A 371 3.84 3.77 -6.39
C LEU A 371 3.31 2.34 -6.29
N ARG A 372 3.12 1.69 -7.43
CA ARG A 372 2.41 0.42 -7.50
C ARG A 372 3.15 -0.60 -8.33
N THR A 373 3.52 -1.71 -7.71
CA THR A 373 3.83 -2.96 -8.40
C THR A 373 2.53 -3.65 -8.82
N LEU A 374 2.41 -4.10 -10.07
CA LEU A 374 1.19 -4.66 -10.63
C LEU A 374 0.91 -6.07 -10.11
N LYS A 375 -0.18 -6.23 -9.35
CA LYS A 375 -0.63 -7.51 -8.76
C LYS A 375 -2.14 -7.73 -8.97
N SER A 376 -2.75 -7.06 -9.94
CA SER A 376 -4.17 -7.15 -10.28
C SER A 376 -4.47 -6.65 -11.69
N GLU A 377 -5.58 -7.11 -12.26
CA GLU A 377 -6.02 -6.84 -13.64
C GLU A 377 -6.64 -5.44 -13.83
N VAL A 378 -6.21 -4.48 -13.02
CA VAL A 378 -6.65 -3.09 -13.04
C VAL A 378 -5.48 -2.21 -13.45
N ALA A 379 -5.62 -1.37 -14.46
CA ALA A 379 -4.63 -0.36 -14.83
C ALA A 379 -5.31 0.81 -15.56
N ALA A 380 -4.66 1.98 -15.56
CA ALA A 380 -5.09 3.14 -16.35
C ALA A 380 -3.89 4.02 -16.70
N GLY A 381 -4.02 4.84 -17.74
CA GLY A 381 -3.04 5.84 -18.15
C GLY A 381 -1.75 5.26 -18.74
N ILE A 382 -1.75 4.00 -19.19
CA ILE A 382 -0.63 3.40 -19.92
C ILE A 382 -0.70 3.87 -21.37
N LYS A 383 0.43 4.29 -21.93
CA LYS A 383 0.48 4.71 -23.35
C LYS A 383 0.24 3.50 -24.26
N PRO A 384 -0.50 3.65 -25.38
CA PRO A 384 -0.79 2.54 -26.28
C PRO A 384 0.46 1.76 -26.74
N GLU A 385 1.56 2.46 -27.03
CA GLU A 385 2.82 1.84 -27.46
C GLU A 385 3.48 1.00 -26.37
N VAL A 386 3.39 1.43 -25.10
CA VAL A 386 3.93 0.68 -23.95
C VAL A 386 3.06 -0.54 -23.67
N LEU A 387 1.73 -0.38 -23.78
CA LEU A 387 0.77 -1.47 -23.61
C LEU A 387 1.01 -2.58 -24.63
N GLU A 388 1.19 -2.21 -25.90
CA GLU A 388 1.47 -3.18 -26.97
C GLU A 388 2.79 -3.93 -26.75
N GLU A 389 3.81 -3.27 -26.21
CA GLU A 389 5.11 -3.88 -25.91
C GLU A 389 5.04 -4.86 -24.73
N VAL A 390 4.39 -4.47 -23.64
CA VAL A 390 4.28 -5.32 -22.45
C VAL A 390 3.41 -6.55 -22.73
N GLU A 391 2.30 -6.40 -23.45
CA GLU A 391 1.41 -7.53 -23.80
C GLU A 391 2.10 -8.57 -24.70
N LYS A 392 3.03 -8.13 -25.56
CA LYS A 392 3.83 -9.03 -26.41
C LYS A 392 4.94 -9.74 -25.65
N SER A 393 5.52 -9.09 -24.63
CA SER A 393 6.70 -9.59 -23.93
C SER A 393 6.34 -10.47 -22.73
N ASP A 394 5.23 -10.20 -22.05
CA ASP A 394 4.83 -10.90 -20.83
C ASP A 394 3.31 -10.99 -20.72
N SER A 395 2.74 -12.18 -20.91
CA SER A 395 1.28 -12.38 -20.81
C SER A 395 0.74 -12.26 -19.37
N ALA A 396 1.60 -12.25 -18.35
CA ALA A 396 1.23 -12.18 -16.93
C ALA A 396 1.55 -10.82 -16.28
N TRP A 397 1.85 -9.81 -17.09
CA TRP A 397 2.37 -8.51 -16.65
C TRP A 397 1.52 -7.78 -15.60
N LEU A 398 0.20 -7.99 -15.62
CA LEU A 398 -0.74 -7.37 -14.68
C LEU A 398 -0.64 -7.94 -13.25
N THR A 399 -0.18 -9.18 -13.08
CA THR A 399 -0.42 -9.95 -11.85
C THR A 399 0.81 -10.63 -11.26
N ASN A 400 1.91 -10.72 -12.02
CA ASN A 400 3.13 -11.39 -11.59
C ASN A 400 4.04 -10.54 -10.67
N GLY A 401 3.68 -9.30 -10.40
CA GLY A 401 4.46 -8.38 -9.57
C GLY A 401 5.79 -7.97 -10.19
N GLN A 402 6.00 -8.20 -11.49
CA GLN A 402 7.26 -7.88 -12.16
C GLN A 402 7.30 -6.47 -12.77
N TRP A 403 6.14 -5.85 -12.91
CA TRP A 403 5.97 -4.53 -13.52
C TRP A 403 5.50 -3.51 -12.49
N GLY A 404 5.82 -2.24 -12.72
CA GLY A 404 5.52 -1.15 -11.80
C GLY A 404 5.05 0.12 -12.51
N VAL A 405 4.44 1.02 -11.74
CA VAL A 405 4.17 2.40 -12.15
C VAL A 405 4.57 3.36 -11.04
N VAL A 406 5.20 4.47 -11.45
CA VAL A 406 5.33 5.72 -10.71
C VAL A 406 4.46 6.73 -11.45
N GLN A 407 3.19 6.82 -11.07
CA GLN A 407 2.19 7.55 -11.86
C GLN A 407 1.71 8.80 -11.12
N LEU A 408 2.11 9.98 -11.62
CA LEU A 408 1.73 11.26 -11.03
C LEU A 408 0.46 11.79 -11.70
N VAL A 409 -0.48 12.25 -10.89
CA VAL A 409 -1.60 13.08 -11.34
C VAL A 409 -1.52 14.43 -10.64
N ASP A 410 -1.05 15.42 -11.38
CA ASP A 410 -1.11 16.82 -10.96
C ASP A 410 -2.48 17.41 -11.30
N ASN A 411 -3.02 18.22 -10.39
CA ASN A 411 -4.34 18.85 -10.50
C ASN A 411 -4.31 20.22 -11.19
N ASN A 412 -3.15 20.62 -11.73
CA ASN A 412 -2.95 21.90 -12.44
C ASN A 412 -3.53 21.91 -13.85
#